data_AF-A0A383S8W8-F1
#
_entry.id   AF-A0A383S8W8-F1
#
_cell.length_a   1.000
_cell.length_b   1.000
_cell.length_c   1.000
_cell.angle_alpha   90.00
_cell.angle_beta   90.00
_cell.angle_gamma   90.00
#
_symmetry.space_group_name_H-M   'P 1'
#
loop_
_entity.id
_entity.type
_entity.pdbx_description
1 polymer ?
#
loop_
_entity_poly.entity_id
_entity_poly.type
_entity_poly.pdbx_seq_one_letter_code
_entity_poly.pdbx_strand_id
1 'polypeptide(L)'
;MTRTTDYEVIVHREVYPEGSWWVFDIPALGAAGQTTRLADVAPESRSIIAMWDEDGPDEADVHVTVRLEGEAEARRIWEQSEAEERAARAALDRAAARRREAVALLRDKQHYSAADAARVLGVSRQRIYQLSR
;
A
#
# COMPACT_ATOMS: atom_id res chain seq x y z
N MET A 1 -32.29 -12.96 16.90
CA MET A 1 -30.95 -12.76 16.33
C MET A 1 -31.18 -12.48 14.86
N THR A 2 -31.03 -11.23 14.43
CA THR A 2 -31.22 -10.85 13.02
C THR A 2 -30.07 -11.44 12.22
N ARG A 3 -30.38 -12.10 11.09
CA ARG A 3 -29.39 -12.86 10.31
C ARG A 3 -28.81 -11.93 9.25
N THR A 4 -27.75 -11.22 9.61
CA THR A 4 -26.98 -10.43 8.64
C THR A 4 -26.44 -11.32 7.53
N THR A 5 -26.60 -10.87 6.28
CA THR A 5 -26.11 -11.59 5.09
C THR A 5 -25.09 -10.73 4.36
N ASP A 6 -23.91 -11.30 4.14
CA ASP A 6 -22.81 -10.65 3.45
C ASP A 6 -22.89 -10.87 1.93
N TYR A 7 -22.74 -9.79 1.18
CA TYR A 7 -22.66 -9.78 -0.28
C TYR A 7 -21.37 -9.12 -0.74
N GLU A 8 -20.69 -9.77 -1.68
CA GLU A 8 -19.57 -9.17 -2.40
C GLU A 8 -20.08 -8.47 -3.66
N VAL A 9 -19.56 -7.28 -3.90
CA VAL A 9 -19.88 -6.46 -5.07
C VAL A 9 -18.58 -6.11 -5.78
N ILE A 10 -18.44 -6.55 -7.02
CA ILE A 10 -17.24 -6.32 -7.84
C ILE A 10 -17.50 -5.07 -8.69
N VAL A 11 -16.54 -4.15 -8.72
CA VAL A 11 -16.72 -2.83 -9.34
C VAL A 11 -15.57 -2.52 -10.26
N HIS A 12 -15.89 -2.07 -11.47
CA HIS A 12 -14.93 -1.50 -12.41
C HIS A 12 -15.39 -0.14 -12.90
N ARG A 13 -14.46 0.58 -13.53
CA ARG A 13 -14.75 1.88 -14.13
C ARG A 13 -14.89 1.73 -15.63
N GLU A 14 -16.05 2.12 -16.15
CA GLU A 14 -16.27 2.25 -17.58
C GLU A 14 -16.22 3.72 -17.99
N VAL A 15 -15.59 3.98 -19.14
CA VAL A 15 -15.35 5.32 -19.66
C VAL A 15 -15.86 5.39 -21.09
N TYR A 16 -16.75 6.34 -21.33
CA TYR A 16 -17.37 6.61 -22.61
C TYR A 16 -17.17 8.10 -22.98
N PRO A 17 -17.35 8.50 -24.25
CA PRO A 17 -17.25 9.91 -24.65
C PRO A 17 -18.17 10.85 -23.86
N GLU A 18 -19.36 10.38 -23.49
CA GLU A 18 -20.41 11.10 -22.79
C GLU A 18 -20.24 11.15 -21.26
N GLY A 19 -19.32 10.37 -20.69
CA GLY A 19 -19.14 10.29 -19.25
C GLY A 19 -18.42 9.02 -18.79
N SER A 20 -18.38 8.83 -17.47
CA SER A 20 -17.80 7.62 -16.90
C SER A 20 -18.64 7.14 -15.73
N TRP A 21 -18.77 5.83 -15.62
CA TRP A 21 -19.64 5.17 -14.67
C TRP A 21 -18.87 4.12 -13.90
N TRP A 22 -19.23 3.98 -12.63
CA TRP A 22 -18.92 2.80 -11.86
C TRP A 22 -19.96 1.77 -12.21
N VAL A 23 -19.54 0.69 -12.84
CA VAL A 23 -20.36 -0.48 -13.11
C VAL A 23 -20.01 -1.51 -12.07
N PHE A 24 -21.03 -2.17 -11.54
CA PHE A 24 -20.85 -3.15 -10.48
C PHE A 24 -21.72 -4.38 -10.66
N ASP A 25 -21.16 -5.52 -10.31
CA ASP A 25 -21.82 -6.82 -10.32
C ASP A 25 -22.07 -7.30 -8.89
N ILE A 26 -23.20 -7.96 -8.67
CA ILE A 26 -23.54 -8.70 -7.46
C ILE A 26 -23.57 -10.19 -7.86
N PRO A 27 -22.42 -10.89 -7.83
CA PRO A 27 -22.31 -12.22 -8.43
C PRO A 27 -23.24 -13.26 -7.82
N ALA A 28 -23.49 -13.15 -6.50
CA ALA A 28 -24.39 -14.05 -5.77
C ALA A 28 -25.83 -14.01 -6.30
N LEU A 29 -26.23 -12.91 -6.94
CA LEU A 29 -27.57 -12.72 -7.50
C LEU A 29 -27.58 -12.79 -9.03
N GLY A 30 -26.42 -12.71 -9.70
CA GLY A 30 -26.37 -12.51 -11.14
C GLY A 30 -26.97 -11.16 -11.56
N ALA A 31 -26.90 -10.18 -10.66
CA ALA A 31 -27.43 -8.83 -10.85
C ALA A 31 -26.28 -7.85 -11.11
N ALA A 32 -26.58 -6.74 -11.79
CA ALA A 32 -25.63 -5.67 -12.01
C ALA A 32 -26.31 -4.31 -11.89
N GLY A 33 -25.52 -3.28 -11.63
CA GLY A 33 -25.97 -1.90 -11.55
C GLY A 33 -24.87 -0.93 -11.96
N GLN A 34 -25.22 0.35 -12.00
CA GLN A 34 -24.26 1.41 -12.30
C GLN A 34 -24.58 2.68 -11.53
N THR A 35 -23.53 3.46 -11.24
CA THR A 35 -23.65 4.79 -10.63
C THR A 35 -22.54 5.72 -11.10
N THR A 36 -22.68 7.01 -10.89
CA THR A 36 -21.66 8.02 -11.25
C THR A 36 -20.60 8.20 -10.16
N ARG A 37 -20.83 7.71 -8.94
CA ARG A 37 -19.89 7.84 -7.81
C ARG A 37 -19.66 6.51 -7.12
N LEU A 38 -18.41 6.23 -6.77
CA LEU A 38 -18.04 4.97 -6.10
C LEU A 38 -18.74 4.82 -4.75
N ALA A 39 -18.91 5.92 -4.02
CA ALA A 39 -19.58 5.93 -2.72
C ALA A 39 -21.03 5.47 -2.78
N ASP A 40 -21.67 5.57 -3.96
CA ASP A 40 -23.07 5.20 -4.16
C ASP A 40 -23.20 3.71 -4.50
N VAL A 41 -22.12 2.99 -4.83
CA VAL A 41 -22.20 1.57 -5.21
C VAL A 41 -22.79 0.72 -4.08
N ALA A 42 -22.31 0.90 -2.85
CA ALA A 42 -22.80 0.12 -1.70
C ALA A 42 -24.30 0.34 -1.39
N PRO A 43 -24.81 1.58 -1.26
CA PRO A 43 -26.24 1.79 -1.05
C PRO A 43 -27.09 1.33 -2.25
N GLU A 44 -26.67 1.56 -3.50
CA GLU A 44 -27.41 1.09 -4.67
C GLU A 44 -27.46 -0.45 -4.73
N SER A 45 -26.36 -1.12 -4.39
CA SER A 45 -26.32 -2.58 -4.32
C SER A 45 -27.25 -3.13 -3.25
N ARG A 46 -27.33 -2.50 -2.07
CA ARG A 46 -28.26 -2.91 -1.00
C ARG A 46 -29.71 -2.82 -1.47
N SER A 47 -30.09 -1.73 -2.13
CA SER A 47 -31.42 -1.57 -2.71
C SER A 47 -31.75 -2.68 -3.71
N ILE A 48 -30.81 -3.00 -4.62
CA ILE A 48 -30.99 -4.10 -5.59
C ILE A 48 -31.14 -5.46 -4.88
N ILE A 49 -30.33 -5.74 -3.86
CA ILE A 49 -30.36 -6.99 -3.10
C ILE A 49 -31.69 -7.16 -2.36
N ALA A 50 -32.16 -6.12 -1.66
CA ALA A 50 -33.39 -6.17 -0.89
C ALA A 50 -34.63 -6.38 -1.78
N MET A 51 -34.58 -5.94 -3.04
CA MET A 51 -35.69 -6.07 -4.00
C MET A 51 -35.59 -7.30 -4.91
N TRP A 52 -34.58 -8.16 -4.74
CA TRP A 52 -34.28 -9.20 -5.72
C TRP A 52 -35.32 -10.33 -5.78
N ASP A 53 -35.98 -10.67 -4.67
CA ASP A 53 -37.02 -11.71 -4.61
C ASP A 53 -38.06 -11.40 -3.50
N GLU A 54 -39.21 -12.07 -3.52
CA GLU A 54 -40.29 -11.90 -2.53
C GLU A 54 -39.82 -12.16 -1.08
N ASP A 55 -38.80 -13.02 -0.91
CA ASP A 55 -38.13 -13.32 0.36
C ASP A 55 -36.75 -12.66 0.50
N GLY A 56 -36.52 -11.54 -0.17
CA GLY A 56 -35.28 -10.76 -0.06
C GLY A 56 -34.95 -10.41 1.41
N PRO A 57 -33.66 -10.29 1.77
CA PRO A 57 -33.29 -9.84 3.11
C PRO A 57 -33.79 -8.41 3.35
N ASP A 58 -34.11 -8.09 4.59
CA ASP A 58 -34.30 -6.69 4.99
C ASP A 58 -33.01 -5.91 4.65
N GLU A 59 -33.15 -4.73 4.06
CA GLU A 59 -32.01 -3.89 3.68
C GLU A 59 -31.08 -3.62 4.88
N ALA A 60 -31.63 -3.54 6.09
CA ALA A 60 -30.87 -3.36 7.33
C ALA A 60 -29.96 -4.56 7.68
N ASP A 61 -30.27 -5.75 7.14
CA ASP A 61 -29.52 -6.98 7.33
C ASP A 61 -28.53 -7.27 6.19
N VAL A 62 -28.47 -6.41 5.18
CA VAL A 62 -27.54 -6.57 4.05
C VAL A 62 -26.22 -5.87 4.34
N HIS A 63 -25.14 -6.65 4.43
CA HIS A 63 -23.79 -6.11 4.49
C HIS A 63 -23.11 -6.25 3.12
N VAL A 64 -22.68 -5.13 2.54
CA VAL A 64 -22.04 -5.10 1.22
C VAL A 64 -20.55 -4.82 1.38
N THR A 65 -19.73 -5.74 0.86
CA THR A 65 -18.30 -5.53 0.68
C THR A 65 -18.02 -5.17 -0.77
N VAL A 66 -17.64 -3.92 -1.01
CA VAL A 66 -17.26 -3.42 -2.33
C VAL A 66 -15.80 -3.78 -2.62
N ARG A 67 -15.56 -4.40 -3.78
CA ARG A 67 -14.23 -4.76 -4.31
C ARG A 67 -14.01 -4.10 -5.65
N LEU A 68 -12.97 -3.29 -5.76
CA LEU A 68 -12.59 -2.74 -7.07
C LEU A 68 -11.73 -3.73 -7.82
N GLU A 69 -11.96 -3.85 -9.12
CA GLU A 69 -11.04 -4.55 -10.00
C GLU A 69 -9.62 -3.99 -9.85
N GLY A 70 -8.65 -4.89 -9.69
CA GLY A 70 -7.25 -4.52 -9.47
C GLY A 70 -6.92 -4.02 -8.05
N GLU A 71 -7.87 -3.86 -7.12
CA GLU A 71 -7.57 -3.33 -5.78
C GLU A 71 -6.57 -4.19 -5.02
N ALA A 72 -6.69 -5.52 -5.13
CA ALA A 72 -5.84 -6.46 -4.40
C ALA A 72 -4.41 -6.44 -4.96
N GLU A 73 -4.25 -6.26 -6.27
CA GLU A 73 -2.95 -6.09 -6.89
C GLU A 73 -2.32 -4.75 -6.52
N ALA A 74 -3.08 -3.65 -6.59
CA ALA A 74 -2.60 -2.34 -6.18
C ALA A 74 -2.16 -2.30 -4.72
N ARG A 75 -2.93 -2.92 -3.81
CA ARG A 75 -2.56 -3.07 -2.39
C ARG A 75 -1.27 -3.86 -2.21
N ARG A 76 -1.12 -4.99 -2.91
CA ARG A 76 0.12 -5.79 -2.84
C ARG A 76 1.34 -5.00 -3.32
N ILE A 77 1.22 -4.28 -4.44
CA ILE A 77 2.30 -3.43 -4.96
C ILE A 77 2.67 -2.34 -3.94
N TRP A 78 1.67 -1.70 -3.33
CA TRP A 78 1.89 -0.69 -2.30
C TRP A 78 2.61 -1.25 -1.07
N GLU A 79 2.11 -2.37 -0.53
CA GLU A 79 2.69 -3.03 0.64
C GLU A 79 4.14 -3.50 0.39
N GLN A 80 4.42 -3.97 -0.83
CA GLN A 80 5.76 -4.34 -1.25
C GLN A 80 6.68 -3.12 -1.29
N SER A 81 6.24 -2.01 -1.88
CA SER A 81 6.99 -0.73 -1.89
C SER A 81 7.33 -0.27 -0.47
N GLU A 82 6.36 -0.33 0.45
CA GLU A 82 6.55 0.00 1.86
C GLU A 82 7.59 -0.90 2.56
N ALA A 83 7.60 -2.20 2.24
CA ALA A 83 8.59 -3.13 2.77
C ALA A 83 10.00 -2.86 2.22
N GLU A 84 10.10 -2.56 0.94
CA GLU A 84 11.35 -2.21 0.27
C GLU A 84 11.93 -0.90 0.82
N GLU A 85 11.10 0.13 1.04
CA GLU A 85 11.54 1.38 1.63
C GLU A 85 12.07 1.20 3.05
N ARG A 86 11.37 0.42 3.90
CA ARG A 86 11.86 0.08 5.25
C ARG A 86 13.20 -0.65 5.19
N ALA A 87 13.34 -1.62 4.30
CA ALA A 87 14.58 -2.36 4.13
C ALA A 87 15.73 -1.47 3.65
N ALA A 88 15.47 -0.55 2.71
CA ALA A 88 16.44 0.40 2.19
C ALA A 88 16.93 1.38 3.26
N ARG A 89 16.02 1.96 4.06
CA ARG A 89 16.38 2.83 5.20
C ARG A 89 17.27 2.09 6.20
N ALA A 90 16.87 0.88 6.60
CA ALA A 90 17.69 0.06 7.50
C ALA A 90 19.06 -0.29 6.90
N ALA A 91 19.16 -0.53 5.59
CA ALA A 91 20.42 -0.77 4.91
C ALA A 91 21.33 0.47 4.89
N LEU A 92 20.76 1.66 4.65
CA LEU A 92 21.49 2.92 4.69
C LEU A 92 22.02 3.23 6.10
N ASP A 93 21.22 2.99 7.14
CA ASP A 93 21.64 3.16 8.54
C ASP A 93 22.79 2.22 8.89
N ARG A 94 22.67 0.93 8.54
CA ARG A 94 23.76 -0.04 8.73
C ARG A 94 25.02 0.35 7.96
N ALA A 95 24.88 0.83 6.74
CA ALA A 95 26.02 1.30 5.95
C ALA A 95 26.68 2.53 6.56
N ALA A 96 25.89 3.48 7.10
CA ALA A 96 26.41 4.64 7.81
C ALA A 96 27.15 4.24 9.08
N ALA A 97 26.60 3.33 9.88
CA ALA A 97 27.23 2.80 11.09
C ALA A 97 28.58 2.12 10.77
N ARG A 98 28.61 1.24 9.76
CA ARG A 98 29.85 0.56 9.32
C ARG A 98 30.92 1.52 8.81
N ARG A 99 30.53 2.61 8.13
CA ARG A 99 31.48 3.65 7.70
C ARG A 99 32.12 4.34 8.91
N ARG A 100 31.33 4.67 9.95
CA ARG A 100 31.88 5.26 11.19
C ARG A 100 32.79 4.27 11.92
N GLU A 101 32.40 3.00 11.99
CA GLU A 101 33.21 1.95 12.60
C GLU A 101 34.57 1.78 11.90
N ALA A 102 34.59 1.76 10.56
CA ALA A 102 35.83 1.70 9.79
C ALA A 102 36.74 2.90 10.07
N VAL A 103 36.17 4.10 10.18
CA VAL A 103 36.92 5.31 10.54
C VAL A 103 37.48 5.22 11.96
N ALA A 104 36.66 4.81 12.93
CA ALA A 104 37.08 4.65 14.33
C ALA A 104 38.17 3.59 14.49
N LEU A 105 38.10 2.48 13.74
CA LEU A 105 39.17 1.48 13.71
C LEU A 105 40.51 2.11 13.31
N LEU A 106 40.55 2.87 12.21
CA LEU A 106 41.81 3.46 11.74
C LEU A 106 42.29 4.61 12.64
N ARG A 107 41.38 5.48 13.09
CA ARG A 107 41.72 6.70 13.83
C ARG A 107 41.99 6.44 15.31
N ASP A 108 41.17 5.62 15.95
CA ASP A 108 41.14 5.50 17.40
C ASP A 108 41.87 4.24 17.88
N LYS A 109 41.75 3.12 17.14
CA LYS A 109 42.43 1.87 17.51
C LYS A 109 43.82 1.73 16.91
N GLN A 110 43.99 2.13 15.65
CA GLN A 110 45.29 2.05 14.95
C GLN A 110 46.09 3.35 14.99
N HIS A 111 45.49 4.43 15.52
CA HIS A 111 46.12 5.76 15.66
C HIS A 111 46.66 6.36 14.35
N TYR A 112 46.13 5.96 13.20
CA TYR A 112 46.52 6.52 11.90
C TYR A 112 46.08 7.97 11.78
N SER A 113 46.83 8.80 11.05
CA SER A 113 46.44 10.19 10.80
C SER A 113 45.15 10.28 9.96
N ALA A 114 44.47 11.43 9.97
CA ALA A 114 43.28 11.62 9.14
C ALA A 114 43.61 11.57 7.64
N ALA A 115 44.85 11.89 7.26
CA ALA A 115 45.34 11.78 5.89
C ALA A 115 45.55 10.32 5.49
N ASP A 116 46.14 9.49 6.36
CA ASP A 116 46.36 8.08 6.11
C ASP A 116 45.04 7.32 6.03
N ALA A 117 44.12 7.56 6.98
CA ALA A 117 42.79 6.96 6.96
C ALA A 117 41.99 7.34 5.70
N ALA A 118 42.07 8.61 5.27
CA ALA A 118 41.47 9.08 4.02
C ALA A 118 42.02 8.34 2.80
N ARG A 119 43.35 8.16 2.74
CA ARG A 119 44.02 7.40 1.67
C ARG A 119 43.63 5.93 1.66
N VAL A 120 43.53 5.28 2.82
CA VAL A 120 43.12 3.87 2.94
C VAL A 120 41.67 3.66 2.50
N LEU A 121 40.76 4.54 2.94
CA LEU A 121 39.32 4.39 2.69
C LEU A 121 38.86 5.01 1.36
N GLY A 122 39.75 5.67 0.62
CA GLY A 122 39.42 6.32 -0.66
C GLY A 122 38.44 7.49 -0.52
N VAL A 123 38.50 8.24 0.58
CA VAL A 123 37.63 9.40 0.85
C VAL A 123 38.44 10.64 1.19
N SER A 124 37.80 11.82 1.22
CA SER A 124 38.49 13.05 1.61
C SER A 124 38.80 13.10 3.11
N ARG A 125 39.82 13.88 3.50
CA ARG A 125 40.13 14.17 4.91
C ARG A 125 38.94 14.79 5.65
N GLN A 126 38.19 15.67 4.99
CA GLN A 126 36.97 16.26 5.55
C GLN A 126 35.94 15.19 5.89
N ARG A 127 35.77 14.19 5.02
CA ARG A 127 34.84 13.09 5.26
C ARG A 127 35.24 12.23 6.46
N ILE A 128 36.55 12.03 6.68
CA ILE A 128 37.04 11.37 7.90
C ILE A 128 36.59 12.13 9.14
N TYR A 129 36.84 13.45 9.21
CA TYR A 129 36.42 14.25 10.36
C TYR A 129 34.90 14.27 10.60
N GLN A 130 34.10 14.28 9.53
CA GLN A 130 32.63 14.19 9.64
C GLN A 130 32.17 12.85 10.23
N LEU A 131 32.91 11.77 9.96
CA LEU A 131 32.57 10.42 10.43
C LEU A 131 33.20 10.07 11.79
N SER A 132 34.18 10.86 12.25
CA SER A 132 34.78 10.77 13.58
C SER A 132 34.06 11.59 14.64
N ARG A 133 33.01 12.34 14.28
CA ARG A 133 32.18 13.09 15.23
C ARG A 133 31.02 12.25 15.74
#